data_AF-A0A843HHL9-F1
#
_entry.id   AF-A0A843HHL9-F1
#
_cell.length_a   1.000
_cell.length_b   1.000
_cell.length_c   1.000
_cell.angle_alpha   90.00
_cell.angle_beta   90.00
_cell.angle_gamma   90.00
#
_symmetry.space_group_name_H-M   'P 1'
#
loop_
_entity.id
_entity.type
_entity.pdbx_description
1 polymer ?
#
loop_
_entity_poly.entity_id
_entity_poly.type
_entity_poly.pdbx_seq_one_letter_code
_entity_poly.pdbx_strand_id
1 'polypeptide(L)'
;MTFKEMMDALKGKIQAKIKAESTPEEIQEVNDLIAELDSLEASHNEVVTENAKFKDTIVRMVTTQGDGNKPGDDSTGSKPKSIEECVAEELDKGGK
;
A
#
# COMPACT_ATOMS: atom_id res chain seq x y z
N MET A 1 9.59 8.46 8.95
CA MET A 1 9.72 9.10 7.63
C MET A 1 8.67 8.46 6.73
N THR A 2 7.72 9.24 6.24
CA THR A 2 6.71 8.78 5.28
C THR A 2 7.32 8.63 3.89
N PHE A 3 6.63 7.91 3.00
CA PHE A 3 7.05 7.79 1.62
C PHE A 3 7.15 9.16 0.93
N LYS A 4 6.17 10.05 1.17
CA LYS A 4 6.21 11.43 0.68
C LYS A 4 7.46 12.19 1.16
N GLU A 5 7.76 12.15 2.47
CA GLU A 5 8.94 12.81 3.03
C GLU A 5 10.26 12.28 2.42
N MET A 6 10.30 10.99 2.07
CA MET A 6 11.44 10.37 1.38
C MET A 6 11.58 10.87 -0.06
N MET A 7 10.47 10.95 -0.80
CA MET A 7 10.44 11.44 -2.18
C MET A 7 10.81 12.93 -2.25
N ASP A 8 10.27 13.75 -1.35
CA ASP A 8 10.62 15.18 -1.22
C ASP A 8 12.13 15.34 -0.95
N ALA A 9 12.69 14.54 -0.04
CA ALA A 9 14.12 14.57 0.26
C ALA A 9 14.97 14.13 -0.93
N LEU A 10 14.53 13.14 -1.70
CA LEU A 10 15.25 12.66 -2.89
C LEU A 10 15.21 13.69 -4.02
N LYS A 11 14.05 14.28 -4.31
CA LYS A 11 13.89 15.37 -5.29
C LYS A 11 14.80 16.55 -4.92
N GLY A 12 14.83 16.94 -3.65
CA GLY A 12 15.72 18.00 -3.17
C GLY A 12 17.21 17.67 -3.37
N LYS A 13 17.62 16.43 -3.10
CA LYS A 13 19.00 15.97 -3.35
C LYS A 13 19.36 15.96 -4.84
N ILE A 14 18.41 15.61 -5.70
CA ILE A 14 18.60 15.57 -7.16
C ILE A 14 18.67 17.01 -7.71
N GLN A 15 17.77 17.90 -7.30
CA GLN A 15 17.81 19.32 -7.65
C GLN A 15 19.11 19.99 -7.21
N ALA A 16 19.62 19.65 -6.03
CA ALA A 16 20.89 20.17 -5.52
C ALA A 16 22.12 19.76 -6.36
N LYS A 17 21.99 18.83 -7.30
CA LYS A 17 23.07 18.50 -8.24
C LYS A 17 23.25 19.56 -9.33
N ILE A 18 22.24 20.39 -9.60
CA ILE A 18 22.35 21.51 -10.53
C ILE A 18 23.28 22.56 -9.92
N LYS A 19 24.37 22.86 -10.62
CA LYS A 19 25.32 23.91 -10.27
C LYS A 19 25.08 25.14 -11.14
N ALA A 20 25.67 26.27 -10.74
CA ALA A 20 25.58 27.51 -11.51
C ALA A 20 26.15 27.40 -12.95
N GLU A 21 27.05 26.44 -13.16
CA GLU A 21 27.72 26.17 -14.44
C GLU A 21 27.15 24.94 -15.16
N SER A 22 26.05 24.35 -14.66
CA SER A 22 25.43 23.19 -15.30
C SER A 22 24.93 23.54 -16.69
N THR A 23 25.12 22.62 -17.63
CA THR A 23 24.64 22.81 -18.99
C THR A 23 23.11 22.68 -19.06
N PRO A 24 22.46 23.22 -20.10
CA PRO A 24 21.03 23.00 -20.31
C PRO A 24 20.64 21.52 -20.34
N GLU A 25 21.50 20.65 -20.89
CA GLU A 25 21.28 19.20 -20.94
C GLU A 25 21.30 18.57 -19.54
N GLU A 26 22.27 18.95 -18.69
CA GLU A 26 22.34 18.47 -17.30
C GLU A 26 21.13 18.94 -16.47
N ILE A 27 20.67 20.17 -16.70
CA ILE A 27 19.46 20.71 -16.07
C ILE A 27 18.24 19.91 -16.54
N GLN A 28 18.16 19.59 -17.84
CA GLN A 28 17.06 18.80 -18.38
C GLN A 28 17.05 17.38 -17.82
N GLU A 29 18.19 16.71 -17.74
CA GLU A 29 18.30 15.37 -17.15
C GLU A 29 17.83 15.35 -15.68
N VAL A 30 18.22 16.37 -14.90
CA VAL A 30 17.76 16.52 -13.51
C VAL A 30 16.23 16.72 -13.45
N ASN A 31 15.66 17.54 -14.34
CA ASN A 31 14.22 17.76 -14.40
C ASN A 31 13.45 16.49 -14.80
N ASP A 32 13.99 15.72 -15.75
CA ASP A 32 13.39 14.45 -16.19
C ASP A 32 13.37 13.44 -15.03
N LEU A 33 14.47 13.32 -14.28
CA LEU A 33 14.53 12.47 -13.08
C LEU A 33 13.53 12.89 -12.01
N ILE A 34 13.30 14.19 -11.82
CA ILE A 34 12.30 14.69 -10.88
C ILE A 34 10.89 14.31 -11.34
N ALA A 35 10.59 14.42 -12.63
CA ALA A 35 9.31 14.02 -13.20
C ALA A 35 9.06 12.51 -13.07
N GLU A 36 10.11 11.69 -13.23
CA GLU A 36 10.03 10.24 -12.96
C GLU A 36 9.70 9.96 -11.48
N LEU A 37 10.30 10.71 -10.55
CA LEU A 37 9.97 10.61 -9.13
C LEU A 37 8.55 11.06 -8.83
N ASP A 38 8.03 12.10 -9.48
CA ASP A 38 6.63 12.51 -9.35
C ASP A 38 5.67 11.39 -9.81
N SER A 39 5.99 10.73 -10.93
CA SER A 39 5.22 9.60 -11.45
C SER A 39 5.24 8.41 -10.49
N LEU A 40 6.42 8.06 -9.95
CA LEU A 40 6.54 7.01 -8.95
C LEU A 40 5.73 7.32 -7.69
N GLU A 41 5.71 8.59 -7.26
CA GLU A 41 4.92 9.01 -6.12
C GLU A 41 3.42 8.86 -6.34
N ALA A 42 2.93 9.25 -7.52
CA ALA A 42 1.55 9.06 -7.90
C ALA A 42 1.16 7.57 -7.90
N SER A 43 1.97 6.71 -8.53
CA SER A 43 1.72 5.27 -8.59
C SER A 43 1.70 4.63 -7.21
N HIS A 44 2.61 5.00 -6.31
CA HIS A 44 2.58 4.51 -4.92
C HIS A 44 1.28 4.89 -4.21
N ASN A 45 0.81 6.13 -4.38
CA ASN A 45 -0.42 6.60 -3.76
C ASN A 45 -1.67 5.88 -4.29
N GLU A 46 -1.68 5.53 -5.58
CA GLU A 46 -2.72 4.68 -6.17
C GLU A 46 -2.73 3.29 -5.52
N VAL A 47 -1.59 2.62 -5.45
CA VAL A 47 -1.46 1.28 -4.82
C VAL A 47 -1.89 1.31 -3.36
N VAL A 48 -1.48 2.32 -2.59
CA VAL A 48 -1.90 2.47 -1.18
C VAL A 48 -3.41 2.65 -1.07
N THR A 49 -4.01 3.46 -1.97
CA THR A 49 -5.45 3.69 -2.01
C THR A 49 -6.22 2.42 -2.36
N GLU A 50 -5.75 1.67 -3.35
CA GLU A 50 -6.36 0.39 -3.74
C GLU A 50 -6.25 -0.65 -2.63
N ASN A 51 -5.09 -0.74 -1.97
CA ASN A 51 -4.89 -1.64 -0.83
C ASN A 51 -5.84 -1.30 0.33
N ALA A 52 -6.05 0.00 0.62
CA ALA A 52 -7.02 0.44 1.62
C ALA A 52 -8.45 0.02 1.25
N LYS A 53 -8.86 0.18 0.00
CA LYS A 53 -10.17 -0.28 -0.51
C LYS A 53 -10.32 -1.79 -0.42
N PHE A 54 -9.26 -2.54 -0.74
CA PHE A 54 -9.25 -4.00 -0.66
C PHE A 54 -9.42 -4.47 0.79
N LYS A 55 -8.69 -3.86 1.73
CA LYS A 55 -8.84 -4.13 3.18
C LYS A 55 -10.26 -3.85 3.67
N ASP A 56 -10.85 -2.71 3.29
CA ASP A 56 -12.23 -2.37 3.65
C ASP A 56 -13.24 -3.40 3.09
N THR A 57 -13.01 -3.86 1.86
CA THR A 57 -13.83 -4.90 1.23
C THR A 57 -13.77 -6.21 2.00
N ILE A 58 -12.56 -6.65 2.39
CA ILE A 58 -12.40 -7.85 3.23
C ILE A 58 -13.14 -7.70 4.55
N VAL A 59 -12.95 -6.57 5.25
CA VAL A 59 -13.61 -6.32 6.54
C VAL A 59 -15.13 -6.43 6.39
N ARG A 60 -15.70 -5.84 5.32
CA ARG A 60 -17.13 -5.90 5.02
C ARG A 60 -17.63 -7.30 4.69
N MET A 61 -16.87 -8.06 3.91
CA MET A 61 -17.20 -9.46 3.60
C MET A 61 -17.21 -10.32 4.86
N VAL A 62 -16.24 -10.13 5.76
CA VAL A 62 -16.16 -10.85 7.04
C VAL A 62 -17.31 -10.47 7.98
N THR A 63 -17.68 -9.19 8.07
CA THR A 63 -18.79 -8.76 8.93
C THR A 63 -20.16 -9.23 8.42
N THR A 64 -20.39 -9.18 7.10
CA THR A 64 -21.67 -9.61 6.51
C THR A 64 -21.87 -11.13 6.52
N GLN A 65 -20.81 -11.94 6.59
CA GLN A 65 -20.92 -13.39 6.84
C GLN A 65 -21.30 -13.73 8.29
N GLY A 66 -21.16 -12.79 9.24
CA GLY A 66 -21.56 -12.97 10.64
C GLY A 66 -23.07 -12.87 10.89
N ASP A 67 -23.82 -12.19 10.02
CA ASP A 67 -25.26 -11.95 10.18
C ASP A 67 -26.16 -13.00 9.49
N GLY A 68 -25.55 -13.98 8.81
CA GLY A 68 -26.26 -15.08 8.13
C GLY A 68 -26.55 -16.31 9.00
N ASN A 69 -25.86 -16.47 10.14
CA ASN A 69 -26.11 -17.57 11.07
C ASN A 69 -27.17 -17.16 12.10
N LYS A 70 -28.45 -17.37 11.74
CA LYS A 70 -29.45 -17.63 12.77
C LYS A 70 -28.99 -18.83 13.60
N PRO A 71 -29.19 -18.83 14.93
CA PRO A 71 -28.86 -19.97 15.78
C PRO A 71 -29.81 -21.14 15.44
N GLY A 72 -29.39 -21.95 14.48
CA GLY A 72 -29.80 -23.34 14.35
C GLY A 72 -28.70 -24.16 15.00
N ASP A 73 -28.99 -24.59 16.22
CA ASP A 73 -28.34 -25.63 17.02
C ASP A 73 -27.21 -26.40 16.30
N ASP A 74 -25.97 -26.24 16.78
CA ASP A 74 -25.08 -27.38 16.94
C ASP A 74 -23.95 -27.06 17.94
N SER A 75 -23.92 -27.87 18.99
CA SER A 75 -22.99 -27.82 20.11
C SER A 75 -21.56 -28.15 19.69
N THR A 76 -20.77 -27.19 19.22
CA THR A 76 -19.30 -27.19 19.39
C THR A 76 -18.78 -25.76 19.58
N GLY A 77 -18.48 -25.39 20.83
CA GLY A 77 -18.08 -24.02 21.23
C GLY A 77 -16.72 -23.57 20.69
N SER A 78 -16.64 -23.26 19.40
CA SER A 78 -15.47 -22.63 18.80
C SER A 78 -15.65 -21.12 18.80
N LYS A 79 -14.76 -20.42 19.51
CA LYS A 79 -14.68 -18.95 19.48
C LYS A 79 -14.44 -18.50 18.03
N PRO A 80 -15.13 -17.46 17.54
CA PRO A 80 -14.82 -16.88 16.23
C PRO A 80 -13.36 -16.41 16.20
N LYS A 81 -12.62 -16.85 15.18
CA LYS A 81 -11.21 -16.50 14.97
C LYS A 81 -11.05 -15.00 14.70
N SER A 82 -9.92 -14.43 15.13
CA SER A 82 -9.57 -13.06 14.77
C SER A 82 -9.18 -12.95 13.29
N ILE A 83 -9.21 -11.73 12.75
CA ILE A 83 -8.82 -11.49 11.35
C ILE A 83 -7.35 -11.87 11.13
N GLU A 84 -6.47 -11.63 12.12
CA GLU A 84 -5.07 -12.06 12.01
C GLU A 84 -4.93 -13.58 11.92
N GLU A 85 -5.76 -14.34 12.65
CA GLU A 85 -5.75 -15.80 12.64
C GLU A 85 -6.22 -16.37 11.29
N CYS A 86 -7.26 -15.78 10.68
CA CYS A 86 -7.75 -16.21 9.36
C CYS A 86 -6.74 -15.92 8.24
N VAL A 87 -6.08 -14.77 8.28
CA VAL A 87 -5.08 -14.40 7.27
C VAL A 87 -3.83 -15.28 7.36
N ALA A 88 -3.38 -15.63 8.58
CA ALA A 88 -2.24 -16.52 8.77
C ALA A 88 -2.49 -17.94 8.21
N GLU A 89 -3.71 -18.47 8.37
CA GLU A 89 -4.07 -19.81 7.86
C GLU A 89 -4.13 -19.89 6.33
N GLU A 90 -4.58 -18.83 5.65
CA GLU A 90 -4.60 -18.82 4.19
C GLU A 90 -3.20 -18.65 3.58
N LEU A 91 -2.30 -17.94 4.26
CA LEU A 91 -0.90 -17.81 3.87
C LEU A 91 -0.12 -19.14 4.02
N ASP A 92 -0.45 -19.95 5.04
CA ASP A 92 0.15 -21.27 5.26
C ASP A 92 -0.29 -22.30 4.21
N LYS A 93 -1.52 -22.18 3.70
CA LYS A 93 -2.07 -23.07 2.66
C LYS A 93 -1.58 -22.76 1.24
N GLY A 94 -1.10 -21.53 0.99
CA GLY A 94 -0.63 -21.07 -0.33
C GLY A 94 0.80 -21.48 -0.70
N GLY A 95 1.49 -22.23 0.14
CA GLY A 95 2.91 -22.60 -0.02
C GLY A 95 3.17 -24.05 -0.46
N LYS A 96 2.31 -24.68 -1.25
CA LYS A 96 2.55 -26.00 -1.85
C LYS A 96 2.49 -25.99 -3.37
#